data_AF-A0AAE9YH36-F1
#
_entry.id   AF-A0AAE9YH36-F1
#
_cell.length_a   1.000
_cell.length_b   1.000
_cell.length_c   1.000
_cell.angle_alpha   90.00
_cell.angle_beta   90.00
_cell.angle_gamma   90.00
#
_symmetry.space_group_name_H-M   'P 1'
#
loop_
_entity.id
_entity.type
_entity.pdbx_description
1 polymer ?
#
loop_
_entity_poly.entity_id
_entity_poly.type
_entity_poly.pdbx_seq_one_letter_code
_entity_poly.pdbx_strand_id
1 'polypeptide(L)'
;MSPDSDGDGVRLPARLVVASEPGTFRPCPPTSATAVGDAVGHGTALGTIETLGRSVPVTSAFAGRLAAVLASDGERLRVGQPVAWLHLDEAAG
;
A
#
# COMPACT_ATOMS: atom_id res chain seq x y z
N MET A 1 8.28 34.68 -19.58
CA MET A 1 8.10 33.23 -19.37
C MET A 1 8.33 32.99 -17.89
N SER A 2 7.26 32.88 -17.11
CA SER A 2 7.39 32.68 -15.65
C SER A 2 7.78 31.23 -15.38
N PRO A 3 8.64 30.95 -14.37
CA PRO A 3 8.97 29.59 -13.94
C PRO A 3 7.81 28.89 -13.20
N ASP A 4 6.73 29.60 -12.84
CA ASP A 4 5.59 29.07 -12.10
C ASP A 4 4.60 28.25 -12.95
N SER A 5 5.11 27.30 -13.71
CA SER A 5 4.31 26.17 -14.19
C SER A 5 5.12 24.89 -14.07
N ASP A 6 5.83 24.76 -12.95
CA ASP A 6 6.22 23.47 -12.40
C ASP A 6 4.92 22.71 -12.16
N GLY A 7 4.68 21.57 -12.80
CA GLY A 7 3.45 20.79 -12.66
C GLY A 7 3.24 20.17 -11.27
N ASP A 8 3.32 20.97 -10.21
CA ASP A 8 3.48 20.59 -8.81
C ASP A 8 2.22 20.97 -8.00
N GLY A 9 1.62 19.94 -7.40
CA GLY A 9 0.44 20.00 -6.55
C GLY A 9 0.76 19.68 -5.09
N VAL A 10 -0.30 19.46 -4.31
CA VAL A 10 -0.31 19.27 -2.85
C VAL A 10 0.77 18.29 -2.33
N ARG A 11 1.49 18.66 -1.26
CA ARG A 11 2.41 17.76 -0.56
C ARG A 11 1.66 16.95 0.48
N LEU A 12 1.62 15.63 0.32
CA LEU A 12 0.99 14.72 1.27
C LEU A 12 2.03 13.83 1.96
N PRO A 13 1.95 13.63 3.29
CA PRO A 13 2.74 12.62 3.96
C PRO A 13 2.38 11.21 3.44
N ALA A 14 3.40 10.39 3.19
CA ALA A 14 3.27 9.09 2.55
C ALA A 14 3.88 7.96 3.39
N ARG A 15 3.29 6.77 3.34
CA ARG A 15 3.84 5.53 3.91
C ARG A 15 3.80 4.38 2.92
N LEU A 16 4.84 3.55 2.98
CA LEU A 16 4.90 2.29 2.25
C LEU A 16 4.54 1.13 3.17
N VAL A 17 3.66 0.27 2.68
CA VAL A 17 3.49 -1.08 3.21
C VAL A 17 4.48 -1.97 2.48
N VAL A 18 5.29 -2.71 3.23
CA VAL A 18 6.35 -3.56 2.70
C VAL A 18 6.13 -5.02 3.07
N ALA A 19 6.67 -5.93 2.27
CA ALA A 19 6.63 -7.36 2.56
C ALA A 19 7.41 -7.68 3.84
N SER A 20 6.76 -8.33 4.81
CA SER A 20 7.40 -8.80 6.04
C SER A 20 8.29 -10.02 5.82
N GLU A 21 7.98 -10.84 4.82
CA GLU A 21 8.67 -12.09 4.51
C GLU A 21 8.69 -12.37 3.00
N PRO A 22 9.60 -13.24 2.50
CA PRO A 22 9.62 -13.59 1.08
C PRO A 22 8.49 -14.57 0.74
N GLY A 23 7.94 -14.45 -0.46
CA GLY A 23 6.89 -15.35 -0.95
C GLY A 23 6.24 -14.83 -2.22
N THR A 24 5.06 -15.34 -2.52
CA THR A 24 4.28 -14.92 -3.68
C THR A 24 3.08 -14.10 -3.24
N PHE A 25 2.95 -12.88 -3.77
CA PHE A 25 1.85 -11.98 -3.42
C PHE A 25 0.54 -12.40 -4.08
N ARG A 26 -0.53 -12.32 -3.31
CA ARG A 26 -1.93 -12.47 -3.75
C ARG A 26 -2.70 -11.25 -3.22
N PRO A 27 -3.12 -10.31 -4.07
CA PRO A 27 -3.90 -9.17 -3.60
C PRO A 27 -5.26 -9.65 -3.07
N CYS A 28 -5.81 -8.95 -2.09
CA CYS A 28 -7.21 -9.15 -1.72
C CYS A 28 -8.08 -8.81 -2.93
N PRO A 29 -9.16 -9.57 -3.20
CA PRO A 29 -10.10 -9.23 -4.26
C PRO A 29 -10.65 -7.81 -4.02
N PRO A 30 -10.94 -7.03 -5.09
CA PRO A 30 -11.39 -5.66 -4.97
C PRO A 30 -12.73 -5.64 -4.23
N THR A 31 -12.63 -5.34 -2.94
CA THR A 31 -13.74 -4.95 -2.07
C THR A 31 -13.47 -3.49 -1.71
N SER A 32 -14.47 -2.76 -1.22
CA SER A 32 -14.43 -1.30 -0.99
C SER A 32 -13.36 -0.78 0.00
N ALA A 33 -12.34 -1.57 0.31
CA ALA A 33 -11.18 -1.24 1.16
C ALA A 33 -9.82 -1.48 0.46
N THR A 34 -9.79 -1.95 -0.80
CA THR A 34 -8.55 -2.23 -1.55
C THR A 34 -8.51 -1.60 -2.94
N ALA A 35 -9.47 -0.73 -3.28
CA ALA A 35 -9.38 0.12 -4.44
C ALA A 35 -8.55 1.38 -4.14
N VAL A 36 -7.92 1.94 -5.16
CA VAL A 36 -7.23 3.23 -5.05
C VAL A 36 -8.23 4.31 -4.62
N GLY A 37 -7.85 5.09 -3.61
CA GLY A 37 -8.67 6.12 -2.99
C GLY A 37 -9.44 5.64 -1.75
N ASP A 38 -9.55 4.32 -1.53
CA ASP A 38 -10.26 3.78 -0.36
C ASP A 38 -9.53 4.10 0.94
N ALA A 39 -10.31 4.27 2.01
CA ALA A 39 -9.79 4.40 3.36
C ALA A 39 -9.24 3.05 3.84
N VAL A 40 -7.99 3.06 4.28
CA VAL A 40 -7.27 1.92 4.86
C VAL A 40 -7.02 2.24 6.33
N GLY A 41 -7.42 1.34 7.22
CA GLY A 41 -7.15 1.46 8.65
C GLY A 41 -5.89 0.71 9.07
N HIS A 42 -5.47 0.93 10.32
CA HIS A 42 -4.48 0.06 10.95
C HIS A 42 -5.00 -1.39 10.98
N GLY A 43 -4.18 -2.33 10.51
CA GLY A 43 -4.50 -3.74 10.43
C GLY A 43 -5.33 -4.15 9.20
N THR A 44 -5.77 -3.21 8.35
CA THR A 44 -6.47 -3.54 7.10
C THR A 44 -5.55 -4.37 6.21
N ALA A 45 -6.04 -5.55 5.79
CA ALA A 45 -5.32 -6.44 4.89
C ALA A 45 -5.43 -5.97 3.43
N LEU A 46 -4.30 -5.94 2.74
CA LEU A 46 -4.18 -5.57 1.33
C LEU A 46 -3.98 -6.80 0.42
N GLY A 47 -3.63 -7.93 1.03
CA GLY A 47 -3.39 -9.20 0.36
C GLY A 47 -2.69 -10.19 1.29
N THR A 48 -2.18 -11.27 0.71
CA THR A 48 -1.38 -12.28 1.41
C THR A 48 -0.07 -12.54 0.70
N ILE A 49 0.92 -13.01 1.46
CA ILE A 49 2.15 -13.61 0.97
C ILE A 49 2.05 -15.12 1.19
N GLU A 50 1.98 -15.86 0.09
CA GLU A 50 2.01 -17.32 0.12
C GLU A 50 3.46 -17.80 0.21
N THR A 51 3.78 -18.53 1.28
CA THR A 51 5.15 -18.96 1.59
C THR A 51 5.19 -20.18 2.51
N LEU A 52 6.04 -21.15 2.18
CA LEU A 52 6.27 -22.38 2.97
C LEU A 52 4.99 -23.03 3.51
N GLY A 53 3.94 -23.12 2.68
CA GLY A 53 2.65 -23.73 3.05
C GLY A 53 1.77 -22.89 3.98
N ARG A 54 2.11 -21.62 4.18
CA ARG A 54 1.34 -20.63 4.96
C ARG A 54 0.93 -19.46 4.08
N SER A 55 -0.15 -18.81 4.50
CA SER A 55 -0.63 -17.56 3.93
C SER A 55 -0.49 -16.48 5.01
N VAL A 56 0.36 -15.48 4.77
CA VAL A 56 0.65 -14.42 5.74
C VAL A 56 0.02 -13.11 5.28
N PRO A 57 -0.85 -12.48 6.09
CA PRO A 57 -1.54 -11.27 5.67
C PRO A 57 -0.57 -10.08 5.59
N VAL A 58 -0.65 -9.34 4.48
CA VAL A 58 0.00 -8.04 4.34
C VAL A 58 -0.99 -6.99 4.83
N THR A 59 -0.68 -6.36 5.97
CA THR A 59 -1.57 -5.38 6.60
C THR A 59 -0.93 -4.00 6.67
N SER A 60 -1.76 -2.96 6.66
CA SER A 60 -1.27 -1.61 6.92
C SER A 60 -0.98 -1.38 8.40
N ALA A 61 0.15 -0.76 8.72
CA ALA A 61 0.47 -0.28 10.06
C ALA A 61 -0.06 1.15 10.34
N PHE A 62 -0.68 1.80 9.36
CA PHE A 62 -1.14 3.19 9.46
C PHE A 62 -2.55 3.35 8.89
N ALA A 63 -3.29 4.32 9.40
CA ALA A 63 -4.53 4.77 8.77
C ALA A 63 -4.24 5.80 7.67
N GLY A 64 -5.01 5.77 6.59
CA GLY A 64 -4.90 6.73 5.49
C GLY A 64 -5.71 6.29 4.27
N ARG A 65 -5.34 6.76 3.08
CA ARG A 65 -5.93 6.37 1.80
C ARG A 65 -4.97 5.58 0.95
N LEU A 66 -5.45 4.51 0.34
CA LEU A 66 -4.67 3.71 -0.61
C LEU A 66 -4.36 4.51 -1.86
N ALA A 67 -3.10 4.87 -2.07
CA ALA A 67 -2.67 5.56 -3.28
C ALA A 67 -2.44 4.57 -4.43
N ALA A 68 -1.81 3.42 -4.14
CA ALA A 68 -1.60 2.35 -5.10
C ALA A 68 -1.25 1.02 -4.42
N VAL A 69 -1.64 -0.09 -5.04
CA VAL A 69 -0.98 -1.40 -4.84
C VAL A 69 0.13 -1.50 -5.88
N LEU A 70 1.35 -1.72 -5.42
CA LEU A 70 2.57 -1.73 -6.23
C LEU A 70 2.97 -3.14 -6.68
N ALA A 71 2.65 -4.14 -5.85
CA ALA A 71 2.93 -5.54 -6.16
C ALA A 71 1.79 -6.15 -6.99
N SER A 72 2.14 -6.90 -8.03
CA SER A 72 1.18 -7.60 -8.89
C SER A 72 0.76 -8.95 -8.30
N ASP A 73 -0.41 -9.45 -8.69
CA ASP A 73 -0.80 -10.82 -8.38
C ASP A 73 0.21 -11.82 -8.97
N GLY A 74 0.75 -12.70 -8.13
CA GLY A 74 1.78 -13.67 -8.52
C GLY A 74 3.21 -13.18 -8.41
N GLU A 75 3.41 -11.91 -8.06
CA GLU A 75 4.75 -11.36 -7.93
C GLU A 75 5.53 -12.02 -6.79
N ARG A 76 6.81 -12.30 -7.03
CA ARG A 76 7.74 -12.84 -6.05
C ARG A 76 8.32 -11.68 -5.22
N LEU A 77 7.95 -11.61 -3.96
CA LEU A 77 8.41 -10.56 -3.05
C LEU A 77 9.64 -10.98 -2.25
N ARG A 78 10.46 -9.99 -1.90
CA ARG A 78 11.55 -10.07 -0.91
C ARG A 78 11.16 -9.28 0.34
N VAL A 79 11.78 -9.59 1.48
CA VAL A 79 11.62 -8.78 2.71
C VAL A 79 11.91 -7.31 2.41
N GLY A 80 11.03 -6.41 2.86
CA GLY A 80 11.14 -4.97 2.66
C GLY A 80 10.73 -4.48 1.27
N GLN A 81 10.38 -5.37 0.33
CA GLN A 81 9.88 -4.96 -0.98
C GLN A 81 8.54 -4.22 -0.84
N PRO A 82 8.38 -3.04 -1.47
CA PRO A 82 7.13 -2.30 -1.43
C PRO A 82 5.96 -3.09 -2.01
N VAL A 83 4.84 -3.13 -1.28
CA VAL A 83 3.59 -3.78 -1.70
C VAL A 83 2.52 -2.76 -2.00
N ALA A 84 2.42 -1.70 -1.19
CA ALA A 84 1.44 -0.64 -1.39
C ALA A 84 1.95 0.70 -0.87
N TRP A 85 1.32 1.76 -1.36
CA TRP A 85 1.57 3.14 -0.95
C TRP A 85 0.26 3.74 -0.41
N LEU A 86 0.34 4.32 0.78
CA LEU A 86 -0.73 5.10 1.40
C LEU A 86 -0.37 6.59 1.45
N HIS A 87 -1.35 7.44 1.17
CA HIS A 87 -1.35 8.82 1.65
C HIS A 87 -1.89 8.81 3.07
N LEU A 88 -1.12 9.34 4.01
CA LEU A 88 -1.63 9.51 5.36
C LEU A 88 -2.69 10.61 5.34
N ASP A 89 -3.82 10.33 5.98
CA ASP A 89 -4.67 11.45 6.38
C ASP A 89 -3.83 12.29 7.34
N GLU A 90 -3.76 13.60 7.13
CA GLU A 90 -3.21 14.47 8.17
C GLU A 90 -4.05 14.17 9.41
N ALA A 91 -3.41 13.62 10.44
CA ALA A 91 -3.99 13.65 11.76
C ALA A 91 -4.31 15.13 12.00
N ALA A 92 -5.58 15.46 12.17
CA ALA A 92 -5.93 16.71 12.81
C ALA A 92 -5.18 16.70 14.14
N GLY A 93 -4.06 17.43 14.18
CA GLY A 93 -3.27 17.64 15.39
C GLY A 93 -4.09 18.38 16.42
#